data_AF-A0A2A9NBA6-F1
#
_entry.id   AF-A0A2A9NBA6-F1
#
_cell.length_a   1.000
_cell.length_b   1.000
_cell.length_c   1.000
_cell.angle_alpha   90.00
_cell.angle_beta   90.00
_cell.angle_gamma   90.00
#
_symmetry.space_group_name_H-M   'P 1'
#
loop_
_entity.id
_entity.type
_entity.pdbx_description
1 polymer ?
#
loop_
_entity_poly.entity_id
_entity_poly.type
_entity_poly.pdbx_seq_one_letter_code
_entity_poly.pdbx_strand_id
1 'polypeptide(L)'
;MARDILRQRPHKCEHDLESFIWVLFWLVLRHMDYFKTVWTCSRLFDEPDPLKAAYAKNGFLTDQVADKIYVRVRHNRPLNTLLQELVRRVLDVLPLSHLNVLPLFESALRRLHWPENDTAKRFTVEEKSDFATGSSRPKLRSSAPKRPAPSDSKANQQQNKRRKGSPSGLRRVAQTQSRK
;
A
#
# COMPACT_ATOMS: atom_id res chain seq x y z
N MET A 1 2.36 4.89 -2.10
CA MET A 1 3.46 4.27 -2.85
C MET A 1 3.50 4.78 -4.29
N ALA A 2 4.68 5.17 -4.75
CA ALA A 2 4.96 5.64 -6.11
C ALA A 2 4.67 4.57 -7.19
N ARG A 3 4.31 5.00 -8.40
CA ARG A 3 3.96 4.12 -9.53
C ARG A 3 5.09 3.17 -9.91
N ASP A 4 6.34 3.65 -9.88
CA ASP A 4 7.47 2.84 -10.33
C ASP A 4 7.90 1.79 -9.30
N ILE A 5 7.72 2.08 -8.00
CA ILE A 5 7.87 1.07 -6.94
C ILE A 5 6.82 -0.02 -7.08
N LEU A 6 5.58 0.36 -7.40
CA LEU A 6 4.50 -0.60 -7.68
C LEU A 6 4.79 -1.47 -8.92
N ARG A 7 5.64 -0.99 -9.84
CA ARG A 7 6.18 -1.75 -10.99
C ARG A 7 7.50 -2.45 -10.70
N GLN A 8 7.89 -2.58 -9.43
CA GLN A 8 9.12 -3.24 -8.98
C GLN A 8 10.41 -2.59 -9.53
N ARG A 9 10.40 -1.29 -9.82
CA ARG A 9 11.62 -0.54 -10.13
C ARG A 9 12.43 -0.29 -8.85
N PRO A 10 13.77 -0.22 -8.95
CA PRO A 10 14.62 0.15 -7.81
C PRO A 10 14.19 1.48 -7.20
N HIS A 11 14.15 1.53 -5.86
CA HIS A 11 13.80 2.73 -5.11
C HIS A 11 14.88 3.82 -5.26
N LYS A 12 14.41 5.08 -5.18
CA LYS A 12 15.16 6.33 -5.35
C LYS A 12 14.37 7.45 -4.67
N CYS A 13 15.03 8.59 -4.41
CA CYS A 13 14.44 9.71 -3.69
C CYS A 13 13.18 10.32 -4.35
N GLU A 14 13.08 10.32 -5.69
CA GLU A 14 11.88 10.81 -6.39
C GLU A 14 10.62 10.02 -6.02
N HIS A 15 10.77 8.74 -5.67
CA HIS A 15 9.66 7.87 -5.28
C HIS A 15 9.11 8.20 -3.89
N ASP A 16 9.94 8.76 -3.00
CA ASP A 16 9.48 9.24 -1.69
C ASP A 16 8.61 10.49 -1.86
N LEU A 17 9.03 11.40 -2.74
CA LEU A 17 8.25 12.59 -3.09
C LEU A 17 6.93 12.22 -3.77
N GLU A 18 6.94 11.29 -4.74
CA GLU A 18 5.70 10.82 -5.36
C GLU A 18 4.80 10.15 -4.32
N SER A 19 5.36 9.35 -3.41
CA SER A 19 4.60 8.70 -2.33
C SER A 19 3.97 9.72 -1.37
N PHE A 20 4.66 10.80 -1.05
CA PHE A 20 4.11 11.91 -0.28
C PHE A 20 2.94 12.61 -1.00
N ILE A 21 3.06 12.85 -2.31
CA ILE A 21 1.97 13.38 -3.12
C ILE A 21 0.75 12.44 -3.09
N TRP A 22 0.97 11.13 -3.15
CA TRP A 22 -0.11 10.15 -3.01
C TRP A 22 -0.80 10.21 -1.63
N VAL A 23 -0.07 10.50 -0.56
CA VAL A 23 -0.68 10.71 0.77
C VAL A 23 -1.57 11.95 0.76
N LEU A 24 -1.16 13.04 0.12
CA LEU A 24 -2.01 14.22 -0.03
C LEU A 24 -3.31 13.92 -0.78
N PHE A 25 -3.23 13.18 -1.89
CA PHE A 25 -4.44 12.74 -2.60
C PHE A 25 -5.31 11.79 -1.77
N TRP A 26 -4.71 10.90 -0.99
CA TRP A 26 -5.44 10.04 -0.06
C TRP A 26 -6.22 10.87 0.96
N LEU A 27 -5.60 11.89 1.55
CA LEU A 27 -6.27 12.81 2.49
C LEU A 27 -7.44 13.53 1.83
N VAL A 28 -7.24 14.06 0.62
CA VAL A 28 -8.30 14.77 -0.13
C VAL A 28 -9.46 13.84 -0.46
N LEU A 29 -9.18 12.68 -1.06
CA LEU A 29 -10.21 11.77 -1.54
C LEU A 29 -10.95 11.04 -0.40
N ARG A 30 -10.32 10.93 0.77
CA ARG A 30 -10.91 10.26 1.93
C ARG A 30 -11.62 11.21 2.88
N HIS A 31 -11.09 12.42 3.07
CA HIS A 31 -11.50 13.28 4.18
C HIS A 31 -12.05 14.63 3.76
N MET A 32 -11.92 15.04 2.50
CA MET A 32 -12.42 16.34 2.05
C MET A 32 -13.71 16.22 1.24
N ASP A 33 -14.44 17.33 1.10
CA ASP A 33 -15.55 17.45 0.14
C ASP A 33 -14.97 17.81 -1.23
N TYR A 34 -14.73 16.77 -2.05
CA TYR A 34 -14.13 16.91 -3.37
C TYR A 34 -15.13 16.62 -4.49
N PHE A 35 -14.86 17.15 -5.68
CA PHE A 35 -15.68 17.01 -6.87
C PHE A 35 -14.81 17.03 -8.14
N LYS A 36 -15.46 16.88 -9.30
CA LYS A 36 -14.83 16.81 -10.64
C LYS A 36 -13.94 15.58 -10.85
N THR A 37 -14.23 14.46 -10.21
CA THR A 37 -13.55 13.21 -10.57
C THR A 37 -14.48 12.03 -10.31
N VAL A 38 -14.35 11.00 -11.15
CA VAL A 38 -14.98 9.69 -10.93
C VAL A 38 -14.09 8.78 -10.07
N TRP A 39 -12.87 9.21 -9.79
CA TRP A 39 -11.92 8.45 -8.98
C TRP A 39 -12.23 8.60 -7.51
N THR A 40 -12.54 7.47 -6.87
CA THR A 40 -12.75 7.37 -5.43
C THR A 40 -11.47 6.95 -4.72
N CYS A 41 -11.35 7.24 -3.42
CA CYS A 41 -10.24 6.77 -2.59
C CYS A 41 -10.03 5.25 -2.72
N SER A 42 -11.09 4.44 -2.61
CA SER A 42 -10.97 2.98 -2.65
C SER A 42 -10.42 2.47 -3.98
N ARG A 43 -10.97 2.94 -5.11
CA ARG A 43 -10.48 2.62 -6.45
C ARG A 43 -8.99 2.92 -6.66
N LEU A 44 -8.44 3.91 -5.97
CA LEU A 44 -7.06 4.35 -6.15
C LEU A 44 -6.07 3.71 -5.17
N PHE A 45 -6.53 3.32 -3.98
CA PHE A 45 -5.67 2.91 -2.86
C PHE A 45 -5.93 1.51 -2.32
N ASP A 46 -7.09 0.90 -2.59
CA ASP A 46 -7.46 -0.41 -2.03
C ASP A 46 -7.22 -1.57 -3.02
N GLU A 47 -6.52 -1.34 -4.13
CA GLU A 47 -6.15 -2.37 -5.10
C GLU A 47 -4.97 -3.22 -4.57
N PRO A 48 -5.17 -4.53 -4.31
CA PRO A 48 -4.13 -5.39 -3.75
C PRO A 48 -3.02 -5.77 -4.74
N ASP A 49 -3.31 -5.77 -6.05
CA ASP A 49 -2.31 -6.07 -7.07
C ASP A 49 -1.45 -4.81 -7.36
N PRO A 50 -0.12 -4.85 -7.12
CA PRO A 50 0.74 -3.68 -7.30
C PRO A 50 0.71 -3.13 -8.72
N LEU A 51 0.63 -4.00 -9.74
CA LEU A 51 0.63 -3.58 -11.13
C LEU A 51 -0.68 -2.89 -11.48
N LYS A 52 -1.82 -3.43 -11.04
CA LYS A 52 -3.13 -2.76 -11.18
C LYS A 52 -3.19 -1.45 -10.41
N ALA A 53 -2.61 -1.39 -9.21
CA ALA A 53 -2.51 -0.15 -8.44
C ALA A 53 -1.67 0.91 -9.19
N ALA A 54 -0.58 0.50 -9.84
CA ALA A 54 0.22 1.39 -10.69
C ALA A 54 -0.59 1.90 -11.89
N TYR A 55 -1.39 1.04 -12.53
CA TYR A 55 -2.27 1.43 -13.64
C TYR A 55 -3.39 2.37 -13.19
N ALA A 56 -4.05 2.10 -12.07
CA ALA A 56 -5.07 2.98 -11.50
C ALA A 56 -4.52 4.37 -11.21
N LYS A 57 -3.33 4.45 -10.60
CA LYS A 57 -2.62 5.71 -10.36
C LYS A 57 -2.21 6.42 -11.63
N ASN A 58 -1.80 5.67 -12.65
CA ASN A 58 -1.49 6.26 -13.94
C ASN A 58 -2.74 6.86 -14.59
N GLY A 59 -3.83 6.09 -14.65
CA GLY A 59 -5.13 6.54 -15.15
C GLY A 59 -5.62 7.79 -14.43
N PHE A 60 -5.59 7.79 -13.10
CA PHE A 60 -5.95 8.95 -12.29
C PHE A 60 -5.20 10.24 -12.68
N LEU A 61 -3.90 10.16 -12.97
CA LEU A 61 -3.11 11.32 -13.37
C LEU A 61 -3.40 11.72 -14.82
N THR A 62 -3.45 10.75 -15.73
CA THR A 62 -3.66 11.02 -17.16
C THR A 62 -5.04 11.56 -17.46
N ASP A 63 -6.09 11.02 -16.83
CA ASP A 63 -7.48 11.47 -17.03
C ASP A 63 -7.64 12.95 -16.65
N GLN A 64 -7.04 13.37 -15.52
CA GLN A 64 -7.10 14.76 -15.07
C GLN A 64 -6.46 15.74 -16.06
N VAL A 65 -5.36 15.34 -16.70
CA VAL A 65 -4.68 16.19 -17.70
C VAL A 65 -5.39 16.15 -19.05
N ALA A 66 -5.78 14.95 -19.52
CA ALA A 66 -6.44 14.74 -20.81
C ALA A 66 -7.79 15.46 -20.87
N ASP A 67 -8.61 15.29 -19.85
CA ASP A 67 -9.95 15.90 -19.81
C ASP A 67 -9.91 17.35 -19.29
N LYS A 68 -8.76 17.79 -18.75
CA LYS A 68 -8.60 19.05 -17.99
C LYS A 68 -9.54 19.14 -16.79
N ILE A 69 -9.94 17.98 -16.25
CA ILE A 69 -10.83 17.85 -15.11
C ILE A 69 -10.02 17.38 -13.89
N TYR A 70 -9.45 18.34 -13.17
CA TYR A 70 -8.69 18.07 -11.94
C TYR A 70 -9.60 17.84 -10.74
N VAL A 71 -9.16 16.99 -9.80
CA VAL A 71 -9.78 16.89 -8.47
C VAL A 71 -9.83 18.27 -7.83
N ARG A 72 -11.01 18.66 -7.34
CA ARG A 72 -11.19 19.94 -6.63
C ARG A 72 -11.84 19.73 -5.29
N VAL A 73 -11.33 20.39 -4.27
CA VAL A 73 -11.94 20.58 -2.96
C VAL A 73 -12.80 21.83 -2.98
N ARG A 74 -14.01 21.75 -2.45
CA ARG A 74 -14.93 22.90 -2.39
C ARG A 74 -14.32 24.04 -1.60
N HIS A 75 -14.49 25.26 -2.11
CA HIS A 75 -14.03 26.51 -1.46
C HIS A 75 -12.55 26.57 -1.06
N ASN A 76 -11.67 25.70 -1.60
CA ASN A 76 -10.24 25.68 -1.27
C ASN A 76 -9.37 25.91 -2.51
N ARG A 77 -9.35 27.15 -3.00
CA ARG A 77 -8.61 27.54 -4.22
C ARG A 77 -7.09 27.31 -4.12
N PRO A 78 -6.42 27.58 -3.00
CA PRO A 78 -4.98 27.29 -2.86
C PRO A 78 -4.68 25.81 -3.03
N LEU A 79 -5.40 24.93 -2.33
CA LEU A 79 -5.23 23.48 -2.45
C LEU A 79 -5.54 22.98 -3.85
N ASN A 80 -6.61 23.46 -4.48
CA ASN A 80 -6.96 23.08 -5.86
C ASN A 80 -5.85 23.40 -6.85
N THR A 81 -5.19 24.54 -6.67
CA THR A 81 -4.06 24.92 -7.53
C THR A 81 -2.86 24.02 -7.26
N LEU A 82 -2.55 23.76 -5.99
CA LEU A 82 -1.47 22.85 -5.61
C LEU A 82 -1.66 21.45 -6.20
N LEU A 83 -2.85 20.86 -6.06
CA LEU A 83 -3.15 19.52 -6.59
C LEU A 83 -2.95 19.47 -8.11
N GLN A 84 -3.43 20.48 -8.84
CA GLN A 84 -3.25 20.59 -10.29
C GLN A 84 -1.76 20.64 -10.69
N GLU A 85 -0.96 21.46 -10.00
CA GLU A 85 0.47 21.57 -10.28
C GLU A 85 1.22 20.28 -9.93
N LEU A 86 0.85 19.60 -8.84
CA LEU A 86 1.43 18.31 -8.48
C LEU A 86 1.12 17.22 -9.51
N VAL A 87 -0.10 17.15 -10.05
CA VAL A 87 -0.44 16.20 -11.14
C VAL A 87 0.49 16.39 -12.33
N ARG A 88 0.64 17.65 -12.78
CA ARG A 88 1.51 18.00 -13.90
C ARG A 88 2.95 17.64 -13.60
N ARG A 89 3.42 17.92 -12.39
CA ARG A 89 4.78 17.64 -11.96
C ARG A 89 5.08 16.14 -11.90
N VAL A 90 4.14 15.32 -11.48
CA VAL A 90 4.30 13.84 -11.45
C VAL A 90 4.27 13.22 -12.84
N LEU A 91 3.67 13.89 -13.83
CA LEU A 91 3.66 13.48 -15.23
C LEU A 91 4.77 14.11 -16.07
N ASP A 92 5.57 15.01 -15.49
CA ASP A 92 6.68 15.67 -16.15
C ASP A 92 7.76 14.64 -16.54
N VAL A 93 8.53 14.95 -17.60
CA VAL A 93 9.69 14.16 -18.02
C VAL A 93 10.82 14.31 -17.00
N LEU A 94 10.87 15.43 -16.28
CA LEU A 94 11.86 15.67 -15.24
C LEU A 94 11.55 14.90 -13.94
N PRO A 95 12.53 14.22 -13.33
CA PRO A 95 12.34 13.55 -12.04
C PRO A 95 11.88 14.51 -10.93
N LEU A 96 11.10 14.00 -9.99
CA LEU A 96 10.74 14.75 -8.79
C LEU A 96 11.96 15.02 -7.93
N SER A 97 12.09 16.26 -7.47
CA SER A 97 13.13 16.68 -6.53
C SER A 97 12.56 17.70 -5.55
N HIS A 98 13.21 17.84 -4.39
CA HIS A 98 12.82 18.88 -3.43
C HIS A 98 12.83 20.28 -4.09
N LEU A 99 13.80 20.53 -4.98
CA LEU A 99 13.92 21.80 -5.70
C LEU A 99 12.72 22.12 -6.61
N ASN A 100 12.04 21.11 -7.15
CA ASN A 100 10.89 21.33 -8.03
C ASN A 100 9.52 21.07 -7.35
N VAL A 101 9.49 20.45 -6.17
CA VAL A 101 8.28 20.23 -5.38
C VAL A 101 8.08 21.32 -4.32
N LEU A 102 9.11 21.69 -3.56
CA LEU A 102 8.98 22.68 -2.47
C LEU A 102 8.42 24.04 -2.94
N PRO A 103 8.84 24.60 -4.08
CA PRO A 103 8.28 25.87 -4.55
C PRO A 103 6.78 25.81 -4.82
N LEU A 104 6.22 24.63 -5.14
CA LEU A 104 4.78 24.46 -5.33
C LEU A 104 4.03 24.61 -4.00
N PHE A 105 4.56 23.98 -2.94
CA PHE A 105 4.01 24.12 -1.59
C PHE A 105 4.16 25.54 -1.06
N GLU A 106 5.34 26.15 -1.21
CA GLU A 106 5.54 27.54 -0.80
C GLU A 106 4.61 28.50 -1.52
N SER A 107 4.44 28.34 -2.84
CA SER A 107 3.51 29.14 -3.62
C SER A 107 2.07 28.96 -3.12
N ALA A 108 1.66 27.72 -2.82
CA ALA A 108 0.34 27.43 -2.30
C ALA A 108 0.13 28.07 -0.91
N LEU A 109 1.09 27.93 0.00
CA LEU A 109 1.02 28.45 1.37
C LEU A 109 1.01 29.98 1.43
N ARG A 110 1.64 30.67 0.47
CA ARG A 110 1.61 32.13 0.38
C ARG A 110 0.31 32.70 -0.20
N ARG A 111 -0.59 31.86 -0.75
CA ARG A 111 -1.83 32.35 -1.35
C ARG A 111 -2.80 32.84 -0.29
N LEU A 112 -3.48 33.93 -0.61
CA LEU A 112 -4.66 34.38 0.11
C LEU A 112 -5.81 33.37 -0.10
N HIS A 113 -6.82 33.43 0.77
CA HIS A 113 -8.04 32.62 0.69
C HIS A 113 -7.84 31.12 1.00
N TRP A 114 -6.89 30.78 1.87
CA TRP A 114 -7.04 29.53 2.62
C TRP A 114 -8.30 29.62 3.48
N PRO A 115 -9.09 28.55 3.58
CA PRO A 115 -10.26 28.54 4.44
C PRO A 115 -9.85 28.71 5.90
N GLU A 116 -10.49 29.65 6.61
CA GLU A 116 -10.15 29.99 8.00
C GLU A 116 -10.80 29.04 9.03
N ASN A 117 -11.94 28.44 8.67
CA ASN A 117 -12.74 27.55 9.53
C ASN A 117 -12.91 26.15 8.92
N ASP A 118 -11.87 25.62 8.27
CA ASP A 118 -11.85 24.25 7.75
C ASP A 118 -11.75 23.25 8.90
N THR A 119 -12.89 22.96 9.51
CA THR A 119 -12.99 21.95 10.55
C THR A 119 -12.91 20.58 9.90
N ALA A 120 -11.96 19.77 10.35
CA ALA A 120 -11.82 18.39 9.89
C ALA A 120 -13.17 17.66 10.03
N LYS A 121 -13.56 16.90 8.99
CA LYS A 121 -14.78 16.10 9.03
C LYS A 121 -14.74 15.23 10.29
N ARG A 122 -15.79 15.33 11.10
CA ARG A 122 -15.93 14.52 12.32
C ARG A 122 -15.92 13.05 11.91
N PHE A 123 -15.06 12.26 12.53
CA PHE A 123 -15.08 10.82 12.33
C PHE A 123 -16.38 10.27 12.91
N THR A 124 -17.35 9.97 12.04
CA THR A 124 -18.53 9.20 12.39
C THR A 124 -18.20 7.73 12.16
N VAL A 125 -18.17 6.96 13.24
CA VAL A 125 -18.30 5.51 13.13
C VAL A 125 -19.74 5.28 12.67
N GLU A 126 -19.96 5.22 11.36
CA GLU A 126 -21.22 4.71 10.87
C GLU A 126 -21.36 3.30 11.44
N GLU A 127 -22.39 3.13 12.29
CA GLU A 127 -22.85 1.83 12.73
C GLU A 127 -22.97 0.95 11.50
N LYS A 128 -22.25 -0.17 11.51
CA LYS A 128 -22.41 -1.21 10.50
C LYS A 128 -23.91 -1.46 10.39
N SER A 129 -24.50 -1.07 9.26
CA SER A 129 -25.84 -1.53 8.93
C SER A 129 -25.80 -3.05 8.99
N ASP A 130 -26.78 -3.63 9.68
CA ASP A 130 -26.98 -5.06 9.89
C ASP A 130 -27.30 -5.80 8.58
N PHE A 131 -26.42 -5.71 7.59
CA PHE A 131 -26.35 -6.75 6.57
C PHE A 131 -25.76 -7.98 7.25
N ALA A 132 -26.69 -8.78 7.77
CA ALA A 132 -26.53 -10.12 8.29
C ALA A 132 -25.58 -10.93 7.40
N THR A 133 -24.30 -10.84 7.70
CA THR A 133 -23.30 -11.78 7.19
C THR A 133 -23.15 -12.82 8.27
N GLY A 134 -23.80 -13.96 8.07
CA GLY A 134 -23.82 -15.09 8.98
C GLY A 134 -22.42 -15.42 9.50
N SER A 135 -22.14 -14.97 10.72
CA SER A 135 -20.94 -15.34 11.45
C SER A 135 -21.11 -16.78 11.92
N SER A 136 -20.58 -17.71 11.13
CA SER A 136 -20.34 -19.07 11.61
C SER A 136 -19.25 -18.99 12.66
N ARG A 137 -19.64 -18.94 13.94
CA ARG A 137 -18.75 -19.11 15.08
C ARG A 137 -17.90 -20.38 14.88
N PRO A 138 -16.58 -20.34 15.12
CA PRO A 138 -15.81 -21.56 15.26
C PRO A 138 -16.35 -22.30 16.49
N LYS A 139 -16.89 -23.51 16.29
CA LYS A 139 -17.21 -24.43 17.39
C LYS A 139 -15.95 -24.64 18.23
N LEU A 140 -15.97 -24.18 19.47
CA LEU A 140 -15.07 -24.68 20.51
C LEU A 140 -15.18 -26.20 20.53
N ARG A 141 -14.09 -26.90 20.17
CA ARG A 141 -13.93 -28.33 20.44
C ARG A 141 -13.76 -28.51 21.94
N SER A 142 -14.86 -28.74 22.65
CA SER A 142 -14.84 -29.42 23.95
C SER A 142 -15.12 -30.90 23.74
N SER A 143 -14.10 -31.72 23.95
CA SER A 143 -14.19 -33.02 24.65
C SER A 143 -12.90 -33.79 24.45
N ALA A 144 -12.05 -33.76 25.48
CA ALA A 144 -10.98 -34.72 25.65
C ALA A 144 -11.56 -36.16 25.73
N PRO A 145 -10.86 -37.18 25.20
CA PRO A 145 -11.30 -38.56 25.31
C PRO A 145 -11.21 -39.06 26.77
N LYS A 146 -12.30 -39.68 27.22
CA LYS A 146 -12.39 -40.39 28.50
C LYS A 146 -11.40 -41.55 28.50
N ARG A 147 -10.40 -41.48 29.39
CA ARG A 147 -9.38 -42.51 29.65
C ARG A 147 -10.06 -43.79 30.21
N PRO A 148 -9.84 -44.99 29.65
CA PRO A 148 -10.04 -46.23 30.39
C PRO A 148 -8.80 -46.50 31.28
N ALA A 149 -9.04 -46.92 32.51
CA ALA A 149 -8.01 -47.44 33.43
C ALA A 149 -7.65 -48.90 33.05
N PRO A 150 -6.50 -49.43 33.53
CA PRO A 150 -5.68 -50.41 32.83
C PRO A 150 -6.12 -51.85 33.11
N SER A 151 -5.94 -52.74 32.12
CA SER A 151 -5.89 -54.19 32.36
C SER A 151 -4.53 -54.72 31.94
N ASP A 152 -3.77 -55.18 32.92
CA ASP A 152 -2.53 -55.93 32.75
C ASP A 152 -2.78 -57.22 31.98
N SER A 153 -2.01 -57.47 30.92
CA SER A 153 -1.42 -58.78 30.61
C SER A 153 -0.77 -58.82 29.22
N LYS A 154 0.51 -59.21 29.24
CA LYS A 154 1.28 -59.91 28.19
C LYS A 154 1.74 -59.05 27.00
N ALA A 155 2.99 -58.61 26.99
CA ALA A 155 4.22 -59.37 26.70
C ALA A 155 4.43 -59.64 25.19
N ASN A 156 5.60 -59.19 24.75
CA ASN A 156 6.44 -59.67 23.66
C ASN A 156 6.27 -59.14 22.22
N GLN A 157 7.45 -58.79 21.70
CA GLN A 157 7.87 -58.72 20.28
C GLN A 157 7.38 -57.50 19.49
N GLN A 158 8.21 -56.76 18.76
CA GLN A 158 9.53 -57.07 18.24
C GLN A 158 10.25 -55.77 17.85
N GLN A 159 11.54 -55.73 18.17
CA GLN A 159 12.52 -54.89 17.49
C GLN A 159 12.55 -55.24 16.00
N ASN A 160 12.62 -54.22 15.13
CA ASN A 160 13.48 -54.24 13.96
C ASN A 160 13.65 -52.79 13.46
N LYS A 161 14.83 -52.22 13.71
CA LYS A 161 15.92 -52.06 12.72
C LYS A 161 15.73 -50.79 11.89
N ARG A 162 16.54 -49.74 12.14
CA ARG A 162 17.89 -49.56 11.54
C ARG A 162 17.75 -49.39 10.01
N ARG A 163 18.19 -48.29 9.39
CA ARG A 163 19.56 -47.77 9.38
C ARG A 163 19.56 -46.47 8.54
N LYS A 164 20.17 -45.38 9.02
CA LYS A 164 21.56 -44.94 8.76
C LYS A 164 21.82 -44.46 7.32
N GLY A 165 22.46 -43.29 7.22
CA GLY A 165 23.29 -42.94 6.05
C GLY A 165 23.54 -41.44 5.93
N SER A 166 24.64 -40.98 6.50
CA SER A 166 25.13 -39.59 6.47
C SER A 166 26.16 -39.40 5.32
N PRO A 167 27.09 -38.43 5.30
CA PRO A 167 27.14 -37.28 4.40
C PRO A 167 28.39 -37.26 3.48
N SER A 168 28.48 -36.34 2.51
CA SER A 168 29.74 -35.87 1.86
C SER A 168 29.40 -34.86 0.74
N GLY A 169 30.16 -33.80 0.45
CA GLY A 169 31.45 -33.37 0.96
C GLY A 169 31.81 -31.97 0.46
N LEU A 170 32.74 -31.32 1.18
CA LEU A 170 33.44 -30.10 0.79
C LEU A 170 34.36 -30.34 -0.42
N ARG A 171 34.55 -29.32 -1.27
CA ARG A 171 35.86 -28.98 -1.82
C ARG A 171 35.97 -27.48 -2.15
N ARG A 172 37.06 -26.91 -1.66
CA ARG A 172 37.63 -25.57 -1.89
C ARG A 172 38.83 -25.75 -2.84
N VAL A 173 39.27 -24.69 -3.54
CA VAL A 173 40.70 -24.22 -3.68
C VAL A 173 40.99 -23.47 -5.02
N ALA A 174 41.65 -22.30 -4.84
CA ALA A 174 42.61 -21.51 -5.66
C ALA A 174 42.28 -21.05 -7.10
N GLN A 175 42.38 -19.75 -7.45
CA GLN A 175 43.56 -18.86 -7.64
C GLN A 175 44.46 -19.22 -8.85
N THR A 176 44.51 -18.33 -9.86
CA THR A 176 45.74 -17.98 -10.59
C THR A 176 45.65 -16.57 -11.22
N GLN A 177 46.63 -15.70 -10.93
CA GLN A 177 46.98 -14.47 -11.66
C GLN A 177 47.76 -14.81 -12.94
N SER A 178 47.68 -13.98 -14.01
CA SER A 178 48.87 -13.40 -14.67
C SER A 178 48.53 -12.47 -15.85
N ARG A 179 49.21 -11.30 -15.87
CA ARG A 179 49.83 -10.54 -17.00
C ARG A 179 48.95 -10.20 -18.24
N LYS A 180 48.94 -8.98 -18.77
CA LYS A 180 49.96 -7.93 -18.91
C LYS A 180 49.35 -6.54 -18.78
#